data_AF-A0AAD4NHD1-F1
#
_entry.id   AF-A0AAD4NHD1-F1
#
_cell.length_a   1.000
_cell.length_b   1.000
_cell.length_c   1.000
_cell.angle_alpha   90.00
_cell.angle_beta   90.00
_cell.angle_gamma   90.00
#
_symmetry.space_group_name_H-M   'P 1'
#
loop_
_entity.id
_entity.type
_entity.pdbx_description
1 polymer ?
#
loop_
_entity_poly.entity_id
_entity_poly.type
_entity_poly.pdbx_seq_one_letter_code
_entity_poly.pdbx_strand_id
1 'polypeptide(L)'
;MTVFIINDERGMVDGKLYLVRARMSRQKKCKVHVNLPLYVVMDRVCVLCHEMFSHERPNMRAECSRNCFRSEQFRRCLDVFAPPKEFDSLEEILQTASLKDSDDLKR
;
A
#
# COMPACT_ATOMS: atom_id res chain seq x y z
N MET A 1 -0.81 33.48 12.51
CA MET A 1 0.56 33.28 11.99
C MET A 1 1.03 31.93 12.49
N THR A 2 0.82 30.89 11.68
CA THR A 2 1.30 29.54 11.98
C THR A 2 2.59 29.37 11.21
N VAL A 3 3.72 29.31 11.93
CA VAL A 3 5.04 29.16 11.32
C VAL A 3 5.21 27.70 10.91
N PHE A 4 5.27 27.46 9.60
CA PHE A 4 5.96 26.32 9.02
C PHE A 4 7.42 26.74 8.80
N ILE A 5 8.39 26.00 9.36
CA ILE A 5 9.62 25.53 8.69
C ILE A 5 10.19 24.37 9.54
N ILE A 6 10.12 23.15 9.00
CA ILE A 6 11.30 22.28 8.93
C ILE A 6 11.26 21.60 7.57
N ASN A 7 12.04 22.15 6.64
CA ASN A 7 12.62 21.36 5.57
C ASN A 7 13.71 20.49 6.22
N ASP A 8 13.58 19.16 6.18
CA ASP A 8 14.72 18.26 6.34
C ASP A 8 14.66 17.21 5.23
N GLU A 9 15.50 17.44 4.23
CA GLU A 9 15.97 16.43 3.29
C GLU A 9 16.91 15.48 4.04
N ARG A 10 16.43 14.31 4.46
CA ARG A 10 17.17 13.08 4.81
C ARG A 10 16.13 12.01 5.18
N GLY A 11 15.95 10.92 4.43
CA GLY A 11 16.98 9.92 4.26
C GLY A 11 17.07 9.03 5.51
N MET A 12 16.18 8.02 5.57
CA MET A 12 16.42 6.67 6.09
C MET A 12 17.06 6.49 7.49
N VAL A 13 16.35 5.78 8.39
CA VAL A 13 16.82 4.77 9.39
C VAL A 13 16.32 4.90 10.84
N ASP A 14 15.01 5.05 11.09
CA ASP A 14 14.47 4.80 12.45
C ASP A 14 14.22 3.31 12.74
N GLY A 15 15.25 2.48 12.53
CA GLY A 15 15.24 1.06 12.94
C GLY A 15 15.18 0.87 14.46
N LYS A 16 15.47 1.91 15.26
CA LYS A 16 15.49 1.84 16.73
C LYS A 16 14.14 2.10 17.39
N LEU A 17 13.19 2.77 16.72
CA LEU A 17 11.86 3.05 17.29
C LEU A 17 10.93 1.81 17.26
N TYR A 18 11.10 0.92 16.28
CA TYR A 18 10.27 -0.29 16.15
C TYR A 18 10.44 -1.29 17.30
N LEU A 19 11.63 -1.35 17.93
CA LEU A 19 11.88 -2.22 19.08
C LEU A 19 11.10 -1.78 20.34
N VAL A 20 10.84 -0.47 20.49
CA VAL A 20 10.08 0.05 21.65
C VAL A 20 8.61 -0.35 21.55
N ARG A 21 8.03 -0.39 20.35
CA ARG A 21 6.64 -0.81 20.13
C ARG A 21 6.41 -2.32 20.29
N ALA A 22 7.46 -3.13 20.17
CA ALA A 22 7.39 -4.58 20.38
C ALA A 22 7.07 -4.98 21.84
N ARG A 23 7.24 -4.08 22.82
CA ARG A 23 6.99 -4.36 24.24
C ARG A 23 5.54 -4.15 24.70
N MET A 24 4.64 -3.58 23.88
CA MET A 24 3.32 -3.12 24.36
C MET A 24 2.10 -3.81 23.74
N SER A 25 2.23 -5.09 23.37
CA SER A 25 1.10 -5.87 22.87
C SER A 25 1.07 -7.24 23.53
N ARG A 26 0.26 -7.37 24.59
CA ARG A 26 -0.26 -8.67 25.06
C ARG A 26 -1.33 -9.20 24.06
N GLN A 27 -1.13 -9.01 22.76
CA GLN A 27 -2.00 -9.55 21.73
C GLN A 27 -1.29 -10.69 21.03
N LYS A 28 -2.04 -11.78 20.80
CA LYS A 28 -1.67 -13.01 20.10
C LYS A 28 -0.47 -12.81 19.17
N LYS A 29 0.61 -13.56 19.38
CA LYS A 29 1.85 -13.50 18.58
C LYS A 29 1.52 -13.56 17.09
N CYS A 30 1.41 -12.41 16.41
CA CYS A 30 1.23 -12.37 14.98
C CYS A 30 2.54 -12.82 14.32
N LYS A 31 2.47 -13.78 13.38
CA LYS A 31 3.65 -14.25 12.63
C LYS A 31 4.38 -13.12 11.91
N VAL A 32 3.66 -12.07 11.52
CA VAL A 32 4.23 -10.88 10.88
C VAL A 32 5.25 -10.16 11.77
N HIS A 33 5.09 -10.17 13.10
CA HIS A 33 6.05 -9.52 14.01
C HIS A 33 7.35 -10.31 14.15
N VAL A 34 7.38 -11.57 13.71
CA VAL A 34 8.62 -12.37 13.64
C VAL A 34 9.49 -11.88 12.48
N ASN A 35 8.86 -11.43 11.39
CA ASN A 35 9.56 -10.86 10.24
C ASN A 35 9.46 -9.32 10.30
N LEU A 36 10.43 -8.71 10.98
CA LEU A 36 10.45 -7.26 11.18
C LEU A 36 10.41 -6.46 9.86
N PRO A 37 11.18 -6.82 8.80
CA PRO A 37 11.08 -6.15 7.51
C PRO A 37 9.66 -6.17 6.92
N LEU A 38 9.00 -7.33 6.96
CA LEU A 38 7.62 -7.46 6.48
C LEU A 38 6.66 -6.60 7.29
N TYR A 39 6.79 -6.59 8.62
CA TYR A 39 5.99 -5.74 9.49
C TYR A 39 6.16 -4.25 9.16
N VAL A 40 7.38 -3.78 8.94
CA VAL A 40 7.67 -2.38 8.60
C VAL A 40 6.98 -1.99 7.29
N VAL A 41 7.03 -2.84 6.27
CA VAL A 41 6.33 -2.60 5.00
C VAL A 41 4.81 -2.51 5.21
N MET A 42 4.24 -3.48 5.94
CA MET A 42 2.80 -3.51 6.19
C MET A 42 2.30 -2.31 7.03
N ASP A 43 3.06 -1.89 8.06
CA ASP A 43 2.74 -0.68 8.83
C ASP A 43 2.85 0.58 7.95
N ARG A 44 3.83 0.63 7.06
CA ARG A 44 3.99 1.76 6.13
C ARG A 44 2.79 1.90 5.20
N VAL A 45 2.27 0.79 4.66
CA VAL A 45 1.04 0.78 3.85
C VAL A 45 -0.13 1.38 4.65
N CYS A 46 -0.29 1.00 5.92
CA CYS A 46 -1.36 1.52 6.76
C CYS A 46 -1.22 3.03 7.08
N VAL A 47 0.02 3.53 7.21
CA VAL A 47 0.27 4.97 7.41
C VAL A 47 -0.12 5.76 6.16
N LEU A 48 0.38 5.34 4.99
CA LEU A 48 0.08 6.03 3.73
C LEU A 48 -1.42 6.02 3.41
N CYS A 49 -2.08 4.88 3.65
CA CYS A 49 -3.51 4.77 3.46
C CYS A 49 -4.30 5.66 4.43
N HIS A 50 -3.84 5.80 5.67
CA HIS A 50 -4.43 6.75 6.60
C HIS A 50 -4.25 8.19 6.15
N GLU A 51 -3.08 8.57 5.65
CA GLU A 51 -2.84 9.93 5.15
C GLU A 51 -3.82 10.27 4.00
N MET A 52 -3.99 9.36 3.03
CA MET A 52 -4.90 9.54 1.90
C MET A 52 -6.37 9.64 2.33
N PHE A 53 -6.83 8.76 3.22
CA PHE A 53 -8.26 8.61 3.56
C PHE A 53 -8.63 9.14 4.96
N SER A 54 -7.75 9.90 5.61
CA SER A 54 -7.94 10.40 6.98
C SER A 54 -9.21 11.23 7.15
N HIS A 55 -9.59 11.97 6.12
CA HIS A 55 -10.77 12.82 6.07
C HIS A 55 -12.08 12.03 6.10
N GLU A 56 -12.13 10.85 5.47
CA GLU A 56 -13.29 9.96 5.49
C GLU A 56 -13.25 8.95 6.65
N ARG A 57 -12.05 8.44 6.96
CA ARG A 57 -11.82 7.38 7.96
C ARG A 57 -10.65 7.73 8.86
N PRO A 58 -10.89 8.49 9.96
CA PRO A 58 -9.82 8.92 10.86
C PRO A 58 -9.13 7.74 11.57
N ASN A 59 -9.80 6.59 11.70
CA ASN A 59 -9.26 5.39 12.34
C ASN A 59 -8.62 4.39 11.35
N MET A 60 -8.41 4.77 10.08
CA MET A 60 -7.93 3.88 9.02
C MET A 60 -6.66 3.11 9.40
N ARG A 61 -5.67 3.77 10.03
CA ARG A 61 -4.41 3.10 10.43
C ARG A 61 -4.64 1.96 11.42
N ALA A 62 -5.50 2.19 12.42
CA ALA A 62 -5.83 1.19 13.42
C ALA A 62 -6.58 0.02 12.77
N GLU A 63 -7.58 0.29 11.94
CA GLU A 63 -8.35 -0.74 11.23
C GLU A 63 -7.51 -1.57 10.24
N CYS A 64 -6.58 -0.92 9.55
CA CYS A 64 -5.66 -1.55 8.61
C CYS A 64 -4.73 -2.56 9.30
N SER A 65 -4.19 -2.22 10.47
CA SER A 65 -3.28 -3.11 11.22
C SER A 65 -3.99 -4.18 12.08
N ARG A 66 -5.32 -4.19 12.14
CA ARG A 66 -6.10 -5.17 12.91
C ARG A 66 -5.88 -6.59 12.42
N ASN A 67 -6.03 -7.55 13.35
CA ASN A 67 -5.96 -8.98 13.06
C ASN A 67 -4.69 -9.38 12.27
N CYS A 68 -3.54 -8.83 12.63
CA CYS A 68 -2.26 -9.11 11.97
C CYS A 68 -2.28 -8.78 10.46
N PHE A 69 -2.84 -7.62 10.07
CA PHE A 69 -3.01 -7.19 8.67
C PHE A 69 -3.92 -8.09 7.83
N ARG A 70 -4.77 -8.91 8.47
CA ARG A 70 -5.80 -9.73 7.81
C ARG A 70 -7.17 -9.05 7.86
N SER A 71 -7.20 -7.74 7.65
CA SER A 71 -8.44 -6.96 7.55
C SER A 71 -8.77 -6.67 6.09
N GLU A 72 -10.06 -6.49 5.79
CA GLU A 72 -10.49 -6.02 4.47
C GLU A 72 -9.89 -4.64 4.14
N GLN A 73 -9.74 -3.81 5.17
CA GLN A 73 -9.16 -2.47 5.08
C GLN A 73 -7.70 -2.52 4.59
N PHE A 74 -6.91 -3.48 5.08
CA PHE A 74 -5.56 -3.68 4.58
C PHE A 74 -5.54 -4.06 3.09
N ARG A 75 -6.46 -4.94 2.64
CA ARG A 75 -6.56 -5.32 1.22
C ARG A 75 -6.95 -4.14 0.34
N ARG A 76 -7.98 -3.38 0.74
CA ARG A 76 -8.37 -2.16 0.03
C ARG A 76 -7.23 -1.14 -0.05
N CYS A 77 -6.46 -0.97 1.03
CA CYS A 77 -5.27 -0.12 1.00
C CYS A 77 -4.21 -0.63 0.01
N LEU A 78 -4.00 -1.95 -0.08
CA LEU A 78 -3.09 -2.52 -1.08
C LEU A 78 -3.57 -2.30 -2.51
N ASP A 79 -4.88 -2.42 -2.76
CA ASP A 79 -5.47 -2.24 -4.08
C ASP A 79 -5.26 -0.82 -4.62
N VAL A 80 -5.18 0.19 -3.75
CA VAL A 80 -4.86 1.58 -4.13
C VAL A 80 -3.44 1.72 -4.67
N PHE A 81 -2.49 0.90 -4.19
CA PHE A 81 -1.11 0.89 -4.66
C PHE A 81 -0.84 -0.15 -5.74
N ALA A 82 -1.81 -1.02 -6.02
CA ALA A 82 -1.70 -2.02 -7.07
C ALA A 82 -1.86 -1.37 -8.45
N PRO A 83 -1.14 -1.87 -9.47
CA PRO A 83 -1.42 -1.45 -10.83
C PRO A 83 -2.88 -1.78 -11.18
N PRO A 84 -3.54 -0.96 -12.01
CA PRO A 84 -4.87 -1.30 -12.50
C PRO A 84 -4.83 -2.65 -13.21
N LYS A 85 -5.79 -3.52 -12.92
CA LYS A 85 -5.88 -4.88 -13.49
C LYS A 85 -5.98 -4.88 -15.02
N GLU A 86 -6.31 -3.74 -15.62
CA GLU A 86 -6.37 -3.55 -17.08
C GLU A 86 -4.98 -3.62 -17.74
N PHE A 87 -3.89 -3.47 -16.98
CA PHE A 87 -2.52 -3.59 -17.48
C PHE A 87 -1.95 -5.02 -17.38
N ASP A 88 -2.60 -5.92 -16.64
CA ASP A 88 -2.25 -7.36 -16.67
C ASP A 88 -2.71 -8.01 -18.00
N SER A 89 -3.66 -7.38 -18.71
CA SER A 89 -4.17 -7.83 -20.02
C SER A 89 -3.48 -7.18 -21.21
N LEU A 90 -2.37 -6.43 -21.02
CA LEU A 90 -1.69 -5.79 -22.16
C LEU A 90 -1.11 -6.80 -23.16
N GLU A 91 -0.87 -8.06 -22.74
CA GLU A 91 -0.57 -9.17 -23.65
C GLU A 91 -1.79 -9.60 -24.50
N GLU A 92 -3.01 -9.32 -24.05
CA GLU A 92 -4.25 -9.64 -24.76
C GLU A 92 -4.64 -8.54 -25.77
N ILE A 93 -4.37 -7.27 -25.47
CA ILE A 93 -4.73 -6.13 -26.34
C ILE A 93 -3.80 -6.05 -27.57
N LEU A 94 -2.52 -6.38 -27.42
CA LEU A 94 -1.54 -6.36 -28.53
C LEU A 94 -1.86 -7.37 -29.65
N GLN A 95 -2.62 -8.44 -29.38
CA GLN A 95 -3.04 -9.39 -30.42
C GLN A 95 -4.22 -8.88 -31.26
N THR A 96 -5.06 -8.02 -30.69
CA THR A 96 -6.23 -7.46 -31.41
C THR A 96 -5.86 -6.33 -32.38
N ALA A 97 -4.69 -5.69 -32.20
CA ALA A 97 -4.22 -4.62 -33.07
C ALA A 97 -3.64 -5.15 -34.42
N SER A 98 -3.19 -6.40 -34.49
CA SER A 98 -2.55 -6.96 -35.71
C SER A 98 -3.50 -7.57 -36.75
N LEU A 99 -4.82 -7.67 -36.49
CA LEU A 99 -5.77 -8.24 -37.46
C LEU A 99 -6.60 -7.22 -38.25
N LYS A 100 -6.33 -5.91 -38.13
CA LYS A 100 -7.14 -4.86 -38.79
C LYS A 100 -6.59 -4.31 -40.12
N ASP A 101 -5.45 -4.78 -40.60
CA ASP A 101 -4.81 -4.27 -41.83
C ASP A 101 -5.17 -5.02 -43.15
N SER A 102 -6.12 -5.96 -43.15
CA SER A 102 -6.42 -6.79 -44.35
C SER A 102 -7.77 -6.56 -45.06
N ASP A 103 -8.63 -5.65 -44.60
CA ASP A 103 -10.00 -5.48 -45.15
C ASP A 103 -10.27 -4.12 -45.85
N ASP A 104 -9.25 -3.45 -46.40
CA ASP A 104 -9.42 -2.19 -47.16
C ASP A 104 -8.77 -2.21 -48.57
N LEU A 105 -8.70 -3.37 -49.23
CA LEU A 105 -8.32 -3.47 -50.66
C LEU A 105 -9.36 -4.21 -51.52
N LYS A 106 -10.64 -4.09 -51.19
CA LYS A 106 -11.74 -4.40 -52.11
C LYS A 106 -12.88 -3.40 -51.97
N ARG A 107 -12.67 -2.18 -52.43
CA ARG A 107 -13.73 -1.31 -52.95
C ARG A 107 -13.22 -0.47 -54.10
#